data_AF-A0A7K0BTC5-F1
#
_entry.id   AF-A0A7K0BTC5-F1
#
_cell.length_a   1.000
_cell.length_b   1.000
_cell.length_c   1.000
_cell.angle_alpha   90.00
_cell.angle_beta   90.00
_cell.angle_gamma   90.00
#
_symmetry.space_group_name_H-M   'P 1'
#
loop_
_entity.id
_entity.type
_entity.pdbx_description
1 polymer ?
#
loop_
_entity_poly.entity_id
_entity_poly.type
_entity_poly.pdbx_seq_one_letter_code
_entity_poly.pdbx_strand_id
1 'polypeptide(L)'
;MPIPGKGQLLPRRTAPITAGRVLALSAVFWTAVVAVLMLVGGLSGAGEDDHGTRRDPCGAPDTKVTAPYAVTGYWLFPDGDRCGARKALQGMHRIGGDTVITSGPELQVRQVDLQGRLLRQDGTPDPDFRDCVQRGRTCYQAALDTLRAGSAGNSIAQVYAMASRDGLGDAALRCARSDARIVAGGRIYHRLLLPVADPASGACDLSAGRPYALVLIAGSADDWTAGLLGDADRFGMKVYAGLPSFPTQPRRSWNVDVAHRDVALAVNRVVLEDYARRLRGHPSFAGVYQTFEVRLRDWPNPGQDPNLQTYTAQHAAVRELLPGRKILVSPYWDARRRTGDPTGPAAIEKGVEAVAGTGADIIAPQDGRGTGKGALYWEHEAGKPVDPRLKPVPGVGESTYGQAYLAPTGAYYAAAARARDALARAGRPFELWANIEGFEPTAAGGCAADTARGRTDKVRLDRAVTAAGGAVGKIVSFKWNGLFTCREGRPATLSEEIAADWDRPILTGAVRHREGGRDGLLLSGHRLEGAGVTLTWYDDHWTQQNRIVRAEPRGGGRLWVPFGVTGLAPRFWIHVDVVNATGKIASNPYSLRY
;
A
#
# COMPACT_ATOMS: atom_id res chain seq x y z
N MET A 1 -65.55 -48.99 -28.66
CA MET A 1 -66.65 -48.65 -29.58
C MET A 1 -66.07 -48.53 -30.98
N PRO A 2 -66.46 -49.39 -31.93
CA PRO A 2 -65.97 -49.38 -33.31
C PRO A 2 -66.99 -48.75 -34.28
N ILE A 3 -66.52 -48.24 -35.42
CA ILE A 3 -66.98 -48.49 -36.81
C ILE A 3 -66.66 -47.29 -37.76
N PRO A 4 -66.37 -47.55 -39.05
CA PRO A 4 -65.57 -46.73 -39.98
C PRO A 4 -66.33 -46.31 -41.27
N GLY A 5 -65.62 -45.70 -42.23
CA GLY A 5 -66.01 -45.60 -43.67
C GLY A 5 -65.03 -44.72 -44.46
N LYS A 6 -64.20 -45.23 -45.39
CA LYS A 6 -64.45 -45.52 -46.84
C LYS A 6 -64.99 -44.29 -47.61
N GLY A 7 -64.46 -43.84 -48.75
CA GLY A 7 -63.37 -44.27 -49.63
C GLY A 7 -63.36 -43.51 -50.98
N GLN A 8 -62.44 -43.91 -51.86
CA GLN A 8 -62.45 -43.85 -53.35
C GLN A 8 -62.47 -42.48 -54.08
N LEU A 9 -61.90 -42.27 -55.29
CA LEU A 9 -60.78 -42.81 -56.08
C LEU A 9 -60.78 -42.03 -57.45
N LEU A 10 -59.69 -41.30 -57.78
CA LEU A 10 -59.10 -41.07 -59.14
C LEU A 10 -59.97 -40.41 -60.28
N PRO A 11 -59.44 -40.06 -61.50
CA PRO A 11 -58.06 -40.07 -62.03
C PRO A 11 -57.61 -38.88 -62.95
N ARG A 12 -56.27 -38.82 -63.13
CA ARG A 12 -55.44 -38.61 -64.36
C ARG A 12 -55.61 -37.38 -65.27
N ARG A 13 -54.47 -36.68 -65.45
CA ARG A 13 -53.57 -36.57 -66.65
C ARG A 13 -52.67 -35.34 -66.37
N THR A 14 -51.37 -35.22 -66.69
CA THR A 14 -50.39 -35.92 -67.52
C THR A 14 -49.01 -35.30 -67.16
N ALA A 15 -47.98 -36.13 -67.15
CA ALA A 15 -46.54 -35.80 -67.00
C ALA A 15 -45.99 -35.05 -68.26
N PRO A 16 -44.67 -34.77 -68.49
CA PRO A 16 -43.46 -35.25 -67.78
C PRO A 16 -42.14 -34.38 -67.82
N ILE A 17 -41.07 -34.92 -67.18
CA ILE A 17 -39.61 -34.91 -67.55
C ILE A 17 -38.83 -33.58 -67.38
N THR A 18 -37.61 -33.45 -66.80
CA THR A 18 -36.57 -34.32 -66.19
C THR A 18 -35.44 -33.41 -65.68
N ALA A 19 -34.64 -33.85 -64.69
CA ALA A 19 -33.18 -33.65 -64.70
C ALA A 19 -32.48 -34.51 -63.61
N GLY A 20 -32.57 -35.84 -63.74
CA GLY A 20 -31.64 -36.74 -63.09
C GLY A 20 -30.37 -36.84 -63.93
N ARG A 21 -29.31 -36.10 -63.56
CA ARG A 21 -27.92 -36.36 -63.98
C ARG A 21 -26.83 -35.56 -63.24
N VAL A 22 -27.10 -35.02 -62.04
CA VAL A 22 -26.11 -34.24 -61.25
C VAL A 22 -25.60 -34.98 -59.98
N LEU A 23 -26.16 -36.13 -59.62
CA LEU A 23 -25.88 -36.76 -58.31
C LEU A 23 -24.88 -37.94 -58.31
N ALA A 24 -24.32 -38.33 -59.46
CA ALA A 24 -23.37 -39.46 -59.54
C ALA A 24 -21.90 -39.05 -59.74
N LEU A 25 -21.59 -37.78 -60.04
CA LEU A 25 -20.21 -37.28 -60.20
C LEU A 25 -19.68 -36.53 -58.96
N SER A 26 -20.56 -36.11 -58.04
CA SER A 26 -20.21 -35.42 -56.80
C SER A 26 -19.70 -36.38 -55.72
N ALA A 27 -20.09 -37.65 -55.71
CA ALA A 27 -19.66 -38.61 -54.68
C ALA A 27 -18.21 -39.11 -54.83
N VAL A 28 -17.66 -39.10 -56.05
CA VAL A 28 -16.28 -39.57 -56.34
C VAL A 28 -15.25 -38.45 -56.12
N PHE A 29 -15.64 -37.19 -56.31
CA PHE A 29 -14.74 -36.04 -56.07
C PHE A 29 -14.53 -35.77 -54.58
N TRP A 30 -15.57 -36.00 -53.75
CA TRP A 30 -15.48 -35.79 -52.30
C TRP A 30 -14.67 -36.88 -51.57
N THR A 31 -14.63 -38.12 -52.06
CA THR A 31 -13.82 -39.18 -51.45
C THR A 31 -12.33 -39.06 -51.78
N ALA A 32 -11.97 -38.57 -52.97
CA ALA A 32 -10.57 -38.33 -53.33
C ALA A 32 -9.95 -37.11 -52.61
N VAL A 33 -10.72 -36.04 -52.40
CA VAL A 33 -10.25 -34.82 -51.68
C VAL A 33 -10.06 -35.10 -50.18
N VAL A 34 -10.93 -35.92 -49.58
CA VAL A 34 -10.80 -36.30 -48.16
C VAL A 34 -9.59 -37.22 -47.92
N ALA A 35 -9.27 -38.13 -48.85
CA ALA A 35 -8.10 -39.01 -48.73
C ALA A 35 -6.76 -38.25 -48.88
N VAL A 36 -6.69 -37.24 -49.76
CA VAL A 36 -5.49 -36.41 -49.93
C VAL A 36 -5.31 -35.43 -48.75
N LEU A 37 -6.40 -34.89 -48.18
CA LEU A 37 -6.33 -34.05 -46.99
C LEU A 37 -5.90 -34.82 -45.72
N MET A 38 -6.29 -36.09 -45.58
CA MET A 38 -5.82 -36.92 -44.45
C MET A 38 -4.36 -37.35 -44.55
N LEU A 39 -3.81 -37.47 -45.77
CA LEU A 39 -2.39 -37.82 -45.97
C LEU A 39 -1.44 -36.61 -45.89
N VAL A 40 -1.91 -35.40 -46.20
CA VAL A 40 -1.14 -34.16 -45.96
C VAL A 40 -1.23 -33.72 -44.48
N GLY A 41 -2.32 -34.04 -43.78
CA GLY A 41 -2.46 -33.79 -42.34
C GLY A 41 -1.67 -34.74 -41.42
N GLY A 42 -1.08 -35.82 -41.94
CA GLY A 42 -0.35 -36.84 -41.17
C GLY A 42 1.18 -36.72 -41.18
N LEU A 43 1.75 -35.74 -41.90
CA LEU A 43 3.20 -35.55 -42.04
C LEU A 43 3.60 -34.08 -41.89
N SER A 44 3.10 -33.44 -40.83
CA SER A 44 3.70 -32.25 -40.24
C SER A 44 3.56 -32.41 -38.73
N GLY A 45 4.58 -33.01 -38.13
CA GLY A 45 4.73 -33.03 -36.69
C GLY A 45 5.02 -31.62 -36.15
N ALA A 46 4.85 -31.52 -34.84
CA ALA A 46 5.14 -30.39 -33.94
C ALA A 46 4.06 -29.31 -33.86
N GLY A 47 3.31 -29.34 -32.75
CA GLY A 47 2.53 -28.20 -32.25
C GLY A 47 1.05 -28.48 -31.99
N GLU A 48 0.70 -29.53 -31.24
CA GLU A 48 -0.60 -29.52 -30.56
C GLU A 48 -0.54 -28.47 -29.45
N ASP A 49 -1.12 -27.30 -29.73
CA ASP A 49 -1.49 -26.31 -28.74
C ASP A 49 -2.51 -26.93 -27.77
N ASP A 50 -2.01 -27.37 -26.62
CA ASP A 50 -2.80 -27.62 -25.42
C ASP A 50 -3.42 -26.30 -24.92
N HIS A 51 -4.44 -25.83 -25.62
CA HIS A 51 -5.42 -24.87 -25.10
C HIS A 51 -6.43 -25.59 -24.20
N GLY A 52 -5.95 -26.44 -23.29
CA GLY A 52 -6.66 -26.65 -22.03
C GLY A 52 -6.84 -25.28 -21.37
N THR A 53 -8.08 -24.87 -21.14
CA THR A 53 -8.40 -23.78 -20.20
C THR A 53 -7.80 -24.16 -18.85
N ARG A 54 -6.55 -23.77 -18.61
CA ARG A 54 -5.87 -23.97 -17.34
C ARG A 54 -6.65 -23.17 -16.33
N ARG A 55 -7.53 -23.86 -15.57
CA ARG A 55 -8.30 -23.25 -14.48
C ARG A 55 -7.30 -22.46 -13.63
N ASP A 56 -7.58 -21.18 -13.46
CA ASP A 56 -6.72 -20.29 -12.67
C ASP A 56 -6.49 -20.95 -11.30
N PRO A 57 -5.25 -21.26 -10.91
CA PRO A 57 -4.95 -22.07 -9.72
C PRO A 57 -5.43 -21.41 -8.42
N CYS A 58 -5.67 -20.10 -8.44
CA CYS A 58 -6.20 -19.36 -7.29
C CYS A 58 -7.72 -19.14 -7.36
N GLY A 59 -8.42 -19.76 -8.32
CA GLY A 59 -9.85 -19.61 -8.53
C GLY A 59 -10.25 -18.31 -9.22
N ALA A 60 -11.53 -18.20 -9.57
CA ALA A 60 -12.09 -16.99 -10.16
C ALA A 60 -12.17 -15.86 -9.11
N PRO A 61 -11.75 -14.62 -9.46
CA PRO A 61 -11.82 -13.49 -8.53
C PRO A 61 -13.29 -13.09 -8.27
N ASP A 62 -13.61 -12.83 -7.01
CA ASP A 62 -14.89 -12.21 -6.61
C ASP A 62 -14.68 -10.70 -6.44
N THR A 63 -15.15 -9.91 -7.40
CA THR A 63 -14.97 -8.46 -7.46
C THR A 63 -16.13 -7.70 -6.82
N LYS A 64 -16.93 -8.34 -5.95
CA LYS A 64 -18.04 -7.68 -5.27
C LYS A 64 -17.56 -6.93 -4.04
N VAL A 65 -17.92 -5.66 -3.95
CA VAL A 65 -17.83 -4.87 -2.71
C VAL A 65 -19.11 -5.11 -1.92
N THR A 66 -19.01 -5.77 -0.76
CA THR A 66 -20.18 -6.14 0.06
C THR A 66 -20.25 -5.38 1.37
N ALA A 67 -19.12 -4.82 1.84
CA ALA A 67 -19.03 -4.16 3.13
C ALA A 67 -18.18 -2.87 3.08
N PRO A 68 -18.55 -1.89 2.23
CA PRO A 68 -17.73 -0.72 1.97
C PRO A 68 -17.45 0.11 3.22
N TYR A 69 -16.17 0.27 3.57
CA TYR A 69 -15.66 0.90 4.78
C TYR A 69 -14.90 2.21 4.48
N ALA A 70 -14.57 2.98 5.53
CA ALA A 70 -13.92 4.29 5.40
C ALA A 70 -12.41 4.20 5.07
N VAL A 71 -11.73 3.16 5.56
CA VAL A 71 -10.34 2.87 5.18
C VAL A 71 -10.37 2.17 3.83
N THR A 72 -9.65 2.71 2.84
CA THR A 72 -9.73 2.24 1.45
C THR A 72 -8.38 1.83 0.88
N GLY A 73 -7.28 2.05 1.59
CA GLY A 73 -5.96 1.53 1.18
C GLY A 73 -5.23 0.79 2.27
N TYR A 74 -4.43 -0.21 1.89
CA TYR A 74 -3.76 -1.08 2.85
C TYR A 74 -2.33 -1.41 2.42
N TRP A 75 -1.43 -1.50 3.40
CA TRP A 75 -0.15 -2.12 3.14
C TRP A 75 -0.31 -3.63 2.99
N LEU A 76 0.30 -4.18 1.94
CA LEU A 76 0.41 -5.60 1.70
C LEU A 76 1.88 -5.98 1.62
N PHE A 77 2.27 -6.94 2.45
CA PHE A 77 3.61 -7.50 2.39
C PHE A 77 3.57 -8.85 1.68
N PRO A 78 4.57 -9.16 0.83
CA PRO A 78 4.63 -10.44 0.14
C PRO A 78 4.58 -11.62 1.11
N ASP A 79 3.75 -12.60 0.78
CA ASP A 79 3.83 -13.97 1.27
C ASP A 79 4.40 -14.87 0.15
N GLY A 80 4.90 -16.06 0.53
CA GLY A 80 5.45 -17.02 -0.44
C GLY A 80 4.39 -17.72 -1.30
N ASP A 81 3.12 -17.31 -1.22
CA ASP A 81 1.99 -17.93 -1.87
C ASP A 81 1.34 -16.94 -2.86
N ARG A 82 1.44 -17.24 -4.15
CA ARG A 82 0.81 -16.45 -5.21
C ARG A 82 -0.70 -16.26 -4.98
N CYS A 83 -1.39 -17.27 -4.46
CA CYS A 83 -2.82 -17.19 -4.18
C CYS A 83 -3.13 -16.39 -2.91
N GLY A 84 -2.14 -16.25 -2.01
CA GLY A 84 -2.20 -15.40 -0.82
C GLY A 84 -2.41 -13.94 -1.18
N ALA A 85 -1.63 -13.41 -2.12
CA ALA A 85 -1.79 -12.04 -2.63
C ALA A 85 -3.19 -11.78 -3.19
N ARG A 86 -3.72 -12.68 -4.04
CA ARG A 86 -5.08 -12.55 -4.58
C ARG A 86 -6.14 -12.55 -3.48
N LYS A 87 -6.04 -13.49 -2.53
CA LYS A 87 -6.97 -13.60 -1.41
C LYS A 87 -6.94 -12.33 -0.56
N ALA A 88 -5.77 -11.73 -0.37
CA ALA A 88 -5.63 -10.45 0.31
C ALA A 88 -6.33 -9.32 -0.44
N LEU A 89 -6.09 -9.18 -1.76
CA LEU A 89 -6.75 -8.17 -2.59
C LEU A 89 -8.27 -8.33 -2.59
N GLN A 90 -8.77 -9.56 -2.76
CA GLN A 90 -10.19 -9.84 -2.69
C GLN A 90 -10.79 -9.45 -1.32
N GLY A 91 -10.08 -9.75 -0.24
CA GLY A 91 -10.50 -9.37 1.12
C GLY A 91 -10.54 -7.85 1.32
N MET A 92 -9.52 -7.13 0.84
CA MET A 92 -9.49 -5.65 0.86
C MET A 92 -10.64 -5.08 0.04
N HIS A 93 -10.79 -5.54 -1.19
CA HIS A 93 -11.79 -5.07 -2.13
C HIS A 93 -13.22 -5.30 -1.62
N ARG A 94 -13.48 -6.45 -0.99
CA ARG A 94 -14.77 -6.76 -0.36
C ARG A 94 -15.24 -5.70 0.62
N ILE A 95 -14.31 -5.10 1.37
CA ILE A 95 -14.61 -4.02 2.32
C ILE A 95 -14.43 -2.61 1.73
N GLY A 96 -14.34 -2.49 0.40
CA GLY A 96 -14.22 -1.21 -0.30
C GLY A 96 -12.78 -0.73 -0.51
N GLY A 97 -11.78 -1.59 -0.28
CA GLY A 97 -10.40 -1.29 -0.59
C GLY A 97 -10.18 -1.06 -2.10
N ASP A 98 -9.49 0.02 -2.43
CA ASP A 98 -9.15 0.42 -3.80
C ASP A 98 -7.64 0.63 -4.00
N THR A 99 -6.84 0.54 -2.93
CA THR A 99 -5.42 0.91 -2.94
C THR A 99 -4.59 -0.10 -2.16
N VAL A 100 -3.44 -0.47 -2.73
CA VAL A 100 -2.46 -1.36 -2.15
C VAL A 100 -1.13 -0.64 -2.11
N ILE A 101 -0.43 -0.72 -0.98
CA ILE A 101 0.89 -0.13 -0.79
C ILE A 101 1.84 -1.26 -0.42
N THR A 102 3.01 -1.30 -1.03
CA THR A 102 4.01 -2.34 -0.75
C THR A 102 5.29 -1.67 -0.27
N SER A 103 6.04 -2.34 0.61
CA SER A 103 7.37 -1.89 1.00
C SER A 103 8.42 -2.46 0.04
N GLY A 104 9.42 -1.65 -0.28
CA GLY A 104 10.53 -2.06 -1.11
C GLY A 104 11.56 -2.87 -0.31
N PRO A 105 12.46 -3.57 -1.00
CA PRO A 105 13.51 -4.33 -0.36
C PRO A 105 14.54 -3.40 0.30
N GLU A 106 15.19 -3.87 1.37
CA GLU A 106 16.22 -3.11 2.06
C GLU A 106 17.60 -3.37 1.44
N LEU A 107 18.31 -2.29 1.09
CA LEU A 107 19.71 -2.37 0.73
C LEU A 107 20.56 -2.31 1.99
N GLN A 108 21.27 -3.39 2.27
CA GLN A 108 22.03 -3.54 3.51
C GLN A 108 23.53 -3.63 3.22
N VAL A 109 24.34 -2.89 3.98
CA VAL A 109 25.80 -3.03 3.95
C VAL A 109 26.17 -4.38 4.58
N ARG A 110 27.04 -5.13 3.90
CA ARG A 110 27.45 -6.47 4.29
C ARG A 110 28.95 -6.62 4.43
N GLN A 111 29.33 -7.60 5.25
CA GLN A 111 30.68 -8.13 5.31
C GLN A 111 30.73 -9.47 4.58
N VAL A 112 31.95 -9.89 4.23
CA VAL A 112 32.24 -11.21 3.68
C VAL A 112 33.29 -11.91 4.54
N ASP A 113 33.17 -13.22 4.69
CA ASP A 113 34.22 -13.99 5.36
C ASP A 113 35.38 -14.33 4.42
N LEU A 114 36.37 -15.05 4.96
CA LEU A 114 37.57 -15.48 4.22
C LEU A 114 37.25 -16.41 3.03
N GLN A 115 36.08 -17.04 3.02
CA GLN A 115 35.59 -17.89 1.93
C GLN A 115 34.77 -17.10 0.90
N GLY A 116 34.60 -15.79 1.09
CA GLY A 116 33.82 -14.93 0.21
C GLY A 116 32.31 -15.16 0.33
N ARG A 117 31.83 -15.69 1.47
CA ARG A 117 30.39 -15.82 1.77
C ARG A 117 29.90 -14.53 2.42
N LEU A 118 28.72 -14.07 2.01
CA LEU A 118 28.07 -12.91 2.62
C LEU A 118 27.66 -13.24 4.04
N LEU A 119 27.90 -12.31 4.95
CA LEU A 119 27.54 -12.43 6.36
C LEU A 119 26.34 -11.57 6.70
N ARG A 120 25.48 -12.05 7.60
CA ARG A 120 24.47 -11.23 8.27
C ARG A 120 25.12 -10.31 9.30
N GLN A 121 24.32 -9.42 9.89
CA GLN A 121 24.77 -8.52 10.96
C GLN A 121 25.29 -9.27 12.20
N ASP A 122 24.80 -10.48 12.46
CA ASP A 122 25.26 -11.34 13.55
C ASP A 122 26.56 -12.11 13.22
N GLY A 123 27.14 -11.89 12.04
CA GLY A 123 28.37 -12.55 11.58
C GLY A 123 28.17 -13.96 11.00
N THR A 124 26.94 -14.48 10.95
CA THR A 124 26.66 -15.79 10.35
C THR A 124 26.53 -15.71 8.83
N PRO A 125 26.86 -16.76 8.07
CA PRO A 125 26.62 -16.79 6.62
C PRO A 125 25.13 -16.57 6.29
N ASP A 126 24.87 -15.69 5.32
CA ASP A 126 23.51 -15.37 4.87
C ASP A 126 23.00 -16.48 3.91
N PRO A 127 22.01 -17.30 4.32
CA PRO A 127 21.51 -18.41 3.52
C PRO A 127 20.76 -17.96 2.28
N ASP A 128 20.26 -16.71 2.21
CA ASP A 128 19.63 -16.19 1.00
C ASP A 128 20.64 -16.09 -0.16
N PHE A 129 21.93 -15.98 0.16
CA PHE A 129 23.03 -15.82 -0.80
C PHE A 129 23.95 -17.04 -0.90
N ARG A 130 23.66 -18.15 -0.21
CA ARG A 130 24.52 -19.35 -0.21
C ARG A 130 24.72 -19.93 -1.61
N ASP A 131 23.67 -19.89 -2.42
CA ASP A 131 23.63 -20.50 -3.76
C ASP A 131 24.07 -19.49 -4.84
N CYS A 132 24.48 -18.27 -4.45
CA CYS A 132 25.07 -17.29 -5.35
C CYS A 132 26.49 -17.73 -5.72
N VAL A 133 26.57 -18.64 -6.71
CA VAL A 133 27.81 -19.27 -7.17
C VAL A 133 27.88 -19.17 -8.70
N GLN A 134 29.04 -18.78 -9.21
CA GLN A 134 29.33 -18.72 -10.64
C GLN A 134 30.62 -19.47 -10.92
N ARG A 135 30.55 -20.54 -11.74
CA ARG A 135 31.71 -21.40 -12.09
C ARG A 135 32.48 -21.91 -10.86
N GLY A 136 31.75 -22.38 -9.83
CA GLY A 136 32.34 -22.92 -8.60
C GLY A 136 32.91 -21.88 -7.63
N ARG A 137 32.82 -20.58 -7.93
CA ARG A 137 33.23 -19.47 -7.07
C ARG A 137 32.02 -18.80 -6.45
N THR A 138 32.13 -18.29 -5.22
CA THR A 138 31.07 -17.44 -4.67
C THR A 138 30.90 -16.19 -5.55
N CYS A 139 29.70 -15.58 -5.55
CA CYS A 139 29.45 -14.36 -6.31
C CYS A 139 30.43 -13.23 -5.98
N TYR A 140 30.89 -13.14 -4.73
CA TYR A 140 31.95 -12.20 -4.33
C TYR A 140 33.28 -12.51 -5.03
N GLN A 141 33.74 -13.76 -4.97
CA GLN A 141 34.99 -14.18 -5.61
C GLN A 141 34.93 -14.00 -7.13
N ALA A 142 33.82 -14.40 -7.75
CA ALA A 142 33.61 -14.23 -9.18
C ALA A 142 33.58 -12.74 -9.58
N ALA A 143 33.06 -11.85 -8.72
CA ALA A 143 33.09 -10.40 -8.95
C ALA A 143 34.53 -9.88 -8.92
N LEU A 144 35.30 -10.29 -7.91
CA LEU A 144 36.69 -9.90 -7.75
C LEU A 144 37.56 -10.39 -8.91
N ASP A 145 37.36 -11.63 -9.37
CA ASP A 145 38.01 -12.19 -10.55
C ASP A 145 37.66 -11.37 -11.80
N THR A 146 36.39 -10.99 -11.97
CA THR A 146 35.94 -10.13 -13.10
C THR A 146 36.64 -8.77 -13.09
N LEU A 147 36.72 -8.12 -11.92
CA LEU A 147 37.40 -6.84 -11.75
C LEU A 147 38.90 -6.95 -12.06
N ARG A 148 39.57 -7.97 -11.51
CA ARG A 148 41.02 -8.17 -11.66
C ARG A 148 41.44 -8.59 -13.06
N ALA A 149 40.54 -9.24 -13.81
CA ALA A 149 40.76 -9.53 -15.23
C ALA A 149 40.84 -8.24 -16.08
N GLY A 150 40.17 -7.16 -15.68
CA GLY A 150 40.29 -5.85 -16.34
C GLY A 150 41.54 -5.07 -15.92
N SER A 151 41.84 -5.06 -14.62
CA SER A 151 43.05 -4.44 -14.06
C SER A 151 43.37 -5.01 -12.69
N ALA A 152 44.63 -5.36 -12.43
CA ALA A 152 45.08 -5.88 -11.14
C ALA A 152 44.86 -4.89 -9.97
N GLY A 153 44.76 -3.58 -10.28
CA GLY A 153 44.48 -2.52 -9.30
C GLY A 153 42.99 -2.40 -8.92
N ASN A 154 42.09 -3.12 -9.59
CA ASN A 154 40.67 -3.10 -9.23
C ASN A 154 40.40 -3.89 -7.94
N SER A 155 39.54 -3.36 -7.09
CA SER A 155 39.20 -3.96 -5.80
C SER A 155 37.72 -3.80 -5.45
N ILE A 156 37.23 -4.62 -4.52
CA ILE A 156 35.90 -4.46 -3.93
C ILE A 156 36.10 -3.75 -2.58
N ALA A 157 35.64 -2.50 -2.49
CA ALA A 157 35.75 -1.69 -1.28
C ALA A 157 34.50 -1.78 -0.39
N GLN A 158 33.34 -2.06 -0.99
CA GLN A 158 32.06 -2.13 -0.29
C GLN A 158 31.22 -3.27 -0.84
N VAL A 159 30.46 -3.94 0.04
CA VAL A 159 29.55 -5.02 -0.35
C VAL A 159 28.15 -4.69 0.17
N TYR A 160 27.16 -4.85 -0.71
CA TYR A 160 25.77 -4.63 -0.41
C TYR A 160 24.96 -5.87 -0.78
N ALA A 161 23.92 -6.13 0.02
CA ALA A 161 22.95 -7.18 -0.25
C ALA A 161 21.54 -6.62 -0.23
N MET A 162 20.71 -7.14 -1.12
CA MET A 162 19.29 -6.82 -1.19
C MET A 162 18.50 -8.11 -1.47
N ALA A 163 17.64 -8.51 -0.55
CA ALA A 163 16.70 -9.60 -0.78
C ALA A 163 15.42 -9.03 -1.39
N SER A 164 15.08 -9.45 -2.62
CA SER A 164 13.91 -9.00 -3.34
C SER A 164 12.94 -10.16 -3.54
N ARG A 165 11.64 -9.87 -3.54
CA ARG A 165 10.60 -10.83 -3.93
C ARG A 165 10.37 -10.87 -5.43
N ASP A 166 10.94 -9.92 -6.14
CA ASP A 166 10.99 -9.89 -7.61
C ASP A 166 12.41 -10.17 -8.08
N GLY A 167 12.56 -11.01 -9.10
CA GLY A 167 13.74 -10.99 -9.94
C GLY A 167 13.73 -9.74 -10.81
N LEU A 168 14.86 -9.03 -10.92
CA LEU A 168 14.95 -7.96 -11.90
C LEU A 168 14.97 -8.58 -13.31
N GLY A 169 14.43 -7.86 -14.29
CA GLY A 169 14.52 -8.28 -15.69
C GLY A 169 15.98 -8.29 -16.19
N ASP A 170 16.24 -9.02 -17.28
CA ASP A 170 17.59 -9.12 -17.87
C ASP A 170 18.19 -7.75 -18.23
N ALA A 171 17.33 -6.80 -18.58
CA ALA A 171 17.72 -5.44 -18.96
C ALA A 171 18.10 -4.56 -17.75
N ALA A 172 18.03 -5.06 -16.52
CA ALA A 172 18.52 -4.39 -15.31
C ALA A 172 20.05 -4.42 -15.20
N LEU A 173 20.74 -5.28 -15.95
CA LEU A 173 22.20 -5.28 -16.05
C LEU A 173 22.64 -4.09 -16.90
N ARG A 174 23.40 -3.16 -16.33
CA ARG A 174 23.86 -1.94 -17.02
C ARG A 174 25.10 -2.21 -17.85
N CYS A 175 26.00 -3.02 -17.33
CA CYS A 175 27.29 -3.31 -17.93
C CYS A 175 27.42 -4.81 -18.18
N ALA A 176 26.95 -5.30 -19.33
CA ALA A 176 26.85 -6.73 -19.64
C ALA A 176 28.15 -7.56 -19.52
N ARG A 177 29.33 -6.90 -19.53
CA ARG A 177 30.63 -7.57 -19.36
C ARG A 177 31.03 -7.78 -17.90
N SER A 178 30.48 -7.01 -16.97
CA SER A 178 30.90 -6.96 -15.57
C SER A 178 29.76 -7.35 -14.62
N ASP A 179 28.56 -6.87 -14.91
CA ASP A 179 27.34 -7.29 -14.25
C ASP A 179 26.97 -8.71 -14.67
N ALA A 180 26.26 -9.43 -13.80
CA ALA A 180 25.82 -10.79 -14.09
C ALA A 180 24.43 -11.07 -13.54
N ARG A 181 23.67 -11.87 -14.30
CA ARG A 181 22.47 -12.56 -13.82
C ARG A 181 22.79 -14.03 -13.67
N ILE A 182 22.50 -14.59 -12.51
CA ILE A 182 22.89 -15.94 -12.12
C ILE A 182 21.64 -16.65 -11.61
N VAL A 183 21.25 -17.73 -12.27
CA VAL A 183 20.10 -18.55 -11.86
C VAL A 183 20.64 -19.77 -11.12
N ALA A 184 20.37 -19.85 -9.81
CA ALA A 184 20.91 -20.90 -8.94
C ALA A 184 20.03 -21.07 -7.69
N GLY A 185 19.94 -22.30 -7.16
CA GLY A 185 19.19 -22.58 -5.92
C GLY A 185 17.70 -22.21 -5.97
N GLY A 186 17.08 -22.23 -7.15
CA GLY A 186 15.69 -21.78 -7.34
C GLY A 186 15.49 -20.26 -7.27
N ARG A 187 16.58 -19.48 -7.29
CA ARG A 187 16.58 -18.02 -7.22
C ARG A 187 17.27 -17.39 -8.43
N ILE A 188 17.04 -16.09 -8.58
CA ILE A 188 17.76 -15.24 -9.52
C ILE A 188 18.62 -14.29 -8.72
N TYR A 189 19.93 -14.33 -8.92
CA TYR A 189 20.87 -13.39 -8.36
C TYR A 189 21.28 -12.37 -9.42
N HIS A 190 21.21 -11.09 -9.09
CA HIS A 190 21.85 -10.04 -9.87
C HIS A 190 23.08 -9.55 -9.13
N ARG A 191 24.18 -9.49 -9.86
CA ARG A 191 25.46 -8.99 -9.39
C ARG A 191 25.77 -7.72 -10.15
N LEU A 192 25.78 -6.59 -9.46
CA LEU A 192 26.13 -5.30 -10.02
C LEU A 192 27.48 -4.84 -9.48
N LEU A 193 28.31 -4.29 -10.36
CA LEU A 193 29.57 -3.66 -10.01
C LEU A 193 29.46 -2.17 -10.30
N LEU A 194 29.68 -1.35 -9.27
CA LEU A 194 29.52 0.12 -9.35
C LEU A 194 30.82 0.79 -8.88
N PRO A 195 31.44 1.69 -9.65
CA PRO A 195 32.59 2.46 -9.19
C PRO A 195 32.23 3.27 -7.94
N VAL A 196 33.05 3.26 -6.89
CA VAL A 196 32.70 3.98 -5.64
C VAL A 196 32.65 5.49 -5.85
N ALA A 197 33.55 6.04 -6.67
CA ALA A 197 33.63 7.47 -6.94
C ALA A 197 32.53 8.00 -7.88
N ASP A 198 31.93 7.11 -8.68
CA ASP A 198 30.83 7.43 -9.58
C ASP A 198 29.95 6.19 -9.79
N PRO A 199 29.07 5.88 -8.82
CA PRO A 199 28.24 4.68 -8.91
C PRO A 199 27.23 4.72 -10.07
N ALA A 200 26.89 5.92 -10.56
CA ALA A 200 25.87 6.10 -11.58
C ALA A 200 26.32 5.61 -12.97
N SER A 201 27.61 5.71 -13.29
CA SER A 201 28.16 5.24 -14.58
C SER A 201 28.23 3.71 -14.73
N GLY A 202 28.18 2.97 -13.61
CA GLY A 202 28.36 1.52 -13.61
C GLY A 202 29.78 1.08 -14.02
N ALA A 203 30.07 -0.21 -13.91
CA ALA A 203 31.41 -0.76 -14.18
C ALA A 203 31.59 -1.21 -15.65
N CYS A 204 31.32 -0.32 -16.61
CA CYS A 204 31.37 -0.66 -18.05
C CYS A 204 32.79 -0.65 -18.63
N ASP A 205 33.71 0.06 -17.96
CA ASP A 205 35.15 0.03 -18.21
C ASP A 205 35.89 -0.39 -16.92
N LEU A 206 36.73 -1.41 -17.06
CA LEU A 206 37.51 -2.02 -15.98
C LEU A 206 39.03 -1.84 -16.18
N SER A 207 39.46 -1.10 -17.21
CA SER A 207 40.88 -1.04 -17.63
C SER A 207 41.79 -0.31 -16.62
N ALA A 208 41.24 0.60 -15.82
CA ALA A 208 41.98 1.38 -14.85
C ALA A 208 41.63 1.03 -13.41
N GLY A 209 42.66 0.66 -12.64
CA GLY A 209 42.60 0.24 -11.24
C GLY A 209 41.84 1.21 -10.34
N ARG A 210 40.70 0.79 -9.80
CA ARG A 210 39.88 1.59 -8.89
C ARG A 210 39.04 0.74 -7.91
N PRO A 211 38.54 1.32 -6.82
CA PRO A 211 37.61 0.63 -5.92
C PRO A 211 36.19 0.59 -6.47
N TYR A 212 35.53 -0.56 -6.30
CA TYR A 212 34.13 -0.80 -6.67
C TYR A 212 33.29 -1.22 -5.46
N ALA A 213 32.00 -0.88 -5.52
CA ALA A 213 30.95 -1.47 -4.73
C ALA A 213 30.39 -2.71 -5.45
N LEU A 214 30.30 -3.83 -4.73
CA LEU A 214 29.58 -5.02 -5.15
C LEU A 214 28.16 -4.97 -4.59
N VAL A 215 27.16 -5.04 -5.45
CA VAL A 215 25.76 -5.19 -5.04
C VAL A 215 25.25 -6.56 -5.46
N LEU A 216 24.77 -7.35 -4.50
CA LEU A 216 24.14 -8.64 -4.74
C LEU A 216 22.65 -8.55 -4.43
N ILE A 217 21.82 -8.83 -5.42
CA ILE A 217 20.37 -8.82 -5.31
C ILE A 217 19.87 -10.25 -5.44
N ALA A 218 19.24 -10.79 -4.42
CA ALA A 218 18.65 -12.13 -4.44
C ALA A 218 17.13 -12.02 -4.67
N GLY A 219 16.71 -12.19 -5.92
CA GLY A 219 15.32 -12.22 -6.35
C GLY A 219 14.70 -13.61 -6.35
N SER A 220 13.36 -13.65 -6.36
CA SER A 220 12.60 -14.87 -6.69
C SER A 220 12.60 -15.10 -8.20
N ALA A 221 12.42 -16.35 -8.63
CA ALA A 221 12.10 -16.65 -10.03
C ALA A 221 10.68 -16.19 -10.41
N ASP A 222 9.78 -16.16 -9.42
CA ASP A 222 8.44 -15.61 -9.57
C ASP A 222 8.46 -14.09 -9.44
N ASP A 223 7.66 -13.40 -10.26
CA ASP A 223 7.48 -11.96 -10.20
C ASP A 223 6.24 -11.63 -9.36
N TRP A 224 6.46 -11.35 -8.07
CA TRP A 224 5.38 -11.11 -7.13
C TRP A 224 4.69 -9.77 -7.42
N THR A 225 5.45 -8.70 -7.70
CA THR A 225 4.87 -7.36 -7.94
C THR A 225 4.06 -7.33 -9.23
N ALA A 226 4.53 -7.93 -10.33
CA ALA A 226 3.72 -8.01 -11.55
C ALA A 226 2.50 -8.91 -11.37
N GLY A 227 2.63 -10.02 -10.62
CA GLY A 227 1.50 -10.85 -10.24
C GLY A 227 0.43 -10.08 -9.45
N LEU A 228 0.86 -9.30 -8.45
CA LEU A 228 0.00 -8.43 -7.66
C LEU A 228 -0.73 -7.41 -8.52
N LEU A 229 -0.02 -6.75 -9.45
CA LEU A 229 -0.61 -5.78 -10.38
C LEU A 229 -1.62 -6.43 -11.33
N GLY A 230 -1.31 -7.62 -11.85
CA GLY A 230 -2.23 -8.37 -12.69
C GLY A 230 -3.53 -8.74 -11.98
N ASP A 231 -3.48 -9.05 -10.68
CA ASP A 231 -4.68 -9.24 -9.88
C ASP A 231 -5.37 -7.90 -9.55
N ALA A 232 -4.61 -6.85 -9.21
CA ALA A 232 -5.16 -5.52 -8.93
C ALA A 232 -5.89 -4.91 -10.13
N ASP A 233 -5.41 -5.14 -11.36
CA ASP A 233 -6.10 -4.76 -12.60
C ASP A 233 -7.51 -5.35 -12.67
N ARG A 234 -7.68 -6.61 -12.24
CA ARG A 234 -8.99 -7.31 -12.23
C ARG A 234 -9.95 -6.72 -11.20
N PHE A 235 -9.43 -6.24 -10.06
CA PHE A 235 -10.21 -5.60 -9.01
C PHE A 235 -10.40 -4.08 -9.20
N GLY A 236 -9.74 -3.48 -10.21
CA GLY A 236 -9.72 -2.03 -10.39
C GLY A 236 -9.00 -1.29 -9.25
N MET A 237 -8.03 -1.93 -8.60
CA MET A 237 -7.26 -1.36 -7.49
C MET A 237 -5.99 -0.67 -7.98
N LYS A 238 -5.54 0.34 -7.24
CA LYS A 238 -4.26 1.04 -7.43
C LYS A 238 -3.17 0.42 -6.58
N VAL A 239 -1.97 0.29 -7.11
CA VAL A 239 -0.80 -0.25 -6.41
C VAL A 239 0.31 0.80 -6.40
N TYR A 240 0.85 1.05 -5.22
CA TYR A 240 2.07 1.82 -4.99
C TYR A 240 3.21 0.86 -4.67
N ALA A 241 4.09 0.64 -5.64
CA ALA A 241 5.22 -0.27 -5.52
C ALA A 241 6.30 0.33 -4.61
N GLY A 242 6.82 -0.44 -3.66
CA GLY A 242 7.83 0.06 -2.74
C GLY A 242 9.16 0.37 -3.42
N LEU A 243 9.74 1.52 -3.07
CA LEU A 243 11.11 1.87 -3.44
C LEU A 243 12.11 1.17 -2.52
N PRO A 244 13.27 0.73 -3.02
CA PRO A 244 14.34 0.23 -2.17
C PRO A 244 14.69 1.22 -1.05
N SER A 245 14.82 0.74 0.19
CA SER A 245 15.25 1.58 1.30
C SER A 245 16.77 1.71 1.33
N PHE A 246 17.25 2.76 2.02
CA PHE A 246 18.65 3.09 2.11
C PHE A 246 19.31 2.42 3.31
N PRO A 247 20.62 2.15 3.25
CA PRO A 247 21.41 1.87 4.43
C PRO A 247 21.25 2.97 5.48
N THR A 248 21.09 2.58 6.73
CA THR A 248 20.89 3.50 7.85
C THR A 248 22.12 3.54 8.76
N GLN A 249 22.31 4.64 9.48
CA GLN A 249 23.42 4.77 10.43
C GLN A 249 23.31 3.73 11.54
N PRO A 250 24.38 2.98 11.89
CA PRO A 250 24.32 1.91 12.90
C PRO A 250 23.82 2.35 14.28
N ARG A 251 24.13 3.59 14.68
CA ARG A 251 23.74 4.16 15.99
C ARG A 251 22.43 4.96 15.95
N ARG A 252 21.93 5.28 14.75
CA ARG A 252 20.76 6.13 14.53
C ARG A 252 20.03 5.60 13.29
N SER A 253 19.35 4.47 13.42
CA SER A 253 18.69 3.78 12.31
C SER A 253 17.59 4.60 11.63
N TRP A 254 17.14 5.70 12.25
CA TRP A 254 16.23 6.69 11.66
C TRP A 254 16.93 7.73 10.75
N ASN A 255 18.24 7.61 10.53
CA ASN A 255 19.00 8.42 9.60
C ASN A 255 19.61 7.56 8.49
N VAL A 256 19.53 8.06 7.26
CA VAL A 256 20.30 7.52 6.13
C VAL A 256 21.80 7.64 6.42
N ASP A 257 22.55 6.59 6.08
CA ASP A 257 23.99 6.65 6.06
C ASP A 257 24.49 7.31 4.77
N VAL A 258 24.93 8.57 4.89
CA VAL A 258 25.39 9.39 3.77
C VAL A 258 26.60 8.79 3.06
N ALA A 259 27.42 7.97 3.74
CA ALA A 259 28.58 7.33 3.13
C ALA A 259 28.20 6.27 2.07
N HIS A 260 26.95 5.81 2.11
CA HIS A 260 26.42 4.77 1.23
C HIS A 260 25.32 5.28 0.29
N ARG A 261 24.96 6.56 0.40
CA ARG A 261 23.81 7.16 -0.31
C ARG A 261 23.94 7.05 -1.82
N ASP A 262 25.09 7.38 -2.39
CA ASP A 262 25.23 7.50 -3.85
C ASP A 262 25.18 6.12 -4.53
N VAL A 263 25.75 5.09 -3.90
CA VAL A 263 25.60 3.70 -4.34
C VAL A 263 24.14 3.26 -4.25
N ALA A 264 23.47 3.56 -3.14
CA ALA A 264 22.06 3.24 -2.96
C ALA A 264 21.15 3.94 -3.98
N LEU A 265 21.45 5.20 -4.35
CA LEU A 265 20.75 5.92 -5.41
C LEU A 265 20.97 5.28 -6.79
N ALA A 266 22.18 4.82 -7.08
CA ALA A 266 22.46 4.10 -8.33
C ALA A 266 21.67 2.77 -8.41
N VAL A 267 21.61 2.00 -7.32
CA VAL A 267 20.78 0.78 -7.22
C VAL A 267 19.30 1.10 -7.37
N ASN A 268 18.82 2.18 -6.76
CA ASN A 268 17.44 2.64 -6.90
C ASN A 268 17.07 2.92 -8.35
N ARG A 269 17.96 3.58 -9.11
CA ARG A 269 17.72 3.80 -10.55
C ARG A 269 17.61 2.50 -11.34
N VAL A 270 18.44 1.49 -11.04
CA VAL A 270 18.32 0.15 -11.67
C VAL A 270 16.94 -0.46 -11.41
N VAL A 271 16.44 -0.39 -10.17
CA VAL A 271 15.10 -0.91 -9.82
C VAL A 271 14.00 -0.10 -10.49
N LEU A 272 14.14 1.23 -10.58
CA LEU A 272 13.17 2.10 -11.25
C LEU A 272 13.11 1.86 -12.77
N GLU A 273 14.26 1.66 -13.42
CA GLU A 273 14.36 1.28 -14.83
C GLU A 273 13.72 -0.10 -15.09
N ASP A 274 13.87 -1.04 -14.15
CA ASP A 274 13.16 -2.32 -14.18
C ASP A 274 11.64 -2.11 -14.05
N TYR A 275 11.17 -1.35 -13.06
CA TYR A 275 9.76 -1.02 -12.89
C TYR A 275 9.16 -0.37 -14.15
N ALA A 276 9.87 0.60 -14.73
CA ALA A 276 9.44 1.34 -15.92
C ALA A 276 9.18 0.43 -17.13
N ARG A 277 9.93 -0.67 -17.23
CA ARG A 277 9.79 -1.65 -18.32
C ARG A 277 8.79 -2.74 -17.97
N ARG A 278 8.99 -3.39 -16.84
CA ARG A 278 8.27 -4.60 -16.41
C ARG A 278 6.83 -4.31 -16.03
N LEU A 279 6.57 -3.16 -15.39
CA LEU A 279 5.25 -2.82 -14.85
C LEU A 279 4.43 -1.91 -15.77
N ARG A 280 4.97 -1.49 -16.93
CA ARG A 280 4.34 -0.51 -17.83
C ARG A 280 2.93 -0.88 -18.28
N GLY A 281 2.69 -2.18 -18.48
CA GLY A 281 1.42 -2.71 -19.00
C GLY A 281 0.26 -2.70 -18.00
N HIS A 282 0.51 -2.40 -16.72
CA HIS A 282 -0.49 -2.48 -15.67
C HIS A 282 -1.14 -1.11 -15.39
N PRO A 283 -2.44 -0.92 -15.69
CA PRO A 283 -3.16 0.30 -15.30
C PRO A 283 -3.22 0.47 -13.78
N SER A 284 -3.20 -0.62 -13.01
CA SER A 284 -3.13 -0.59 -11.54
C SER A 284 -1.83 0.01 -10.99
N PHE A 285 -0.75 0.10 -11.77
CA PHE A 285 0.52 0.66 -11.28
C PHE A 285 0.43 2.18 -11.11
N ALA A 286 -0.10 2.64 -9.98
CA ALA A 286 -0.43 4.05 -9.76
C ALA A 286 0.78 4.92 -9.39
N GLY A 287 1.81 4.30 -8.83
CA GLY A 287 2.90 5.04 -8.20
C GLY A 287 3.90 4.17 -7.48
N VAL A 288 4.77 4.85 -6.74
CA VAL A 288 5.76 4.23 -5.86
C VAL A 288 5.59 4.72 -4.43
N TYR A 289 6.03 3.90 -3.47
CA TYR A 289 6.04 4.21 -2.05
C TYR A 289 7.47 4.40 -1.54
N GLN A 290 7.69 5.52 -0.86
CA GLN A 290 8.94 5.80 -0.15
C GLN A 290 9.05 4.95 1.11
N THR A 291 9.77 3.83 1.03
CA THR A 291 9.86 2.83 2.11
C THR A 291 10.55 3.33 3.37
N PHE A 292 11.59 4.16 3.22
CA PHE A 292 12.29 4.71 4.38
C PHE A 292 11.46 5.84 4.99
N GLU A 293 10.99 5.69 6.23
CA GLU A 293 10.08 6.63 6.87
C GLU A 293 10.82 7.71 7.67
N VAL A 294 10.39 8.97 7.51
CA VAL A 294 10.92 10.09 8.30
C VAL A 294 9.94 10.52 9.38
N ARG A 295 10.49 10.99 10.50
CA ARG A 295 9.72 11.68 11.53
C ARG A 295 9.47 13.13 11.10
N LEU A 296 8.22 13.56 11.10
CA LEU A 296 7.85 14.97 10.93
C LEU A 296 8.34 15.79 12.13
N ARG A 297 9.00 16.89 11.82
CA ARG A 297 9.51 17.87 12.78
C ARG A 297 9.69 19.22 12.09
N ASP A 298 9.95 20.25 12.88
CA ASP A 298 10.41 21.53 12.36
C ASP A 298 11.91 21.40 12.08
N TRP A 299 12.28 21.26 10.81
CA TRP A 299 13.67 21.21 10.39
C TRP A 299 14.20 22.63 10.24
N PRO A 300 15.25 23.05 10.98
CA PRO A 300 15.81 24.40 10.82
C PRO A 300 16.28 24.68 9.39
N ASN A 301 16.96 23.69 8.78
CA ASN A 301 17.47 23.75 7.42
C ASN A 301 17.06 22.48 6.65
N PRO A 302 15.82 22.39 6.13
CA PRO A 302 15.32 21.16 5.51
C PRO A 302 16.15 20.72 4.29
N GLY A 303 16.67 21.68 3.51
CA GLY A 303 17.55 21.40 2.36
C GLY A 303 18.93 20.82 2.73
N GLN A 304 19.30 20.85 4.01
CA GLN A 304 20.56 20.27 4.53
C GLN A 304 20.33 18.98 5.33
N ASP A 305 19.06 18.56 5.53
CA ASP A 305 18.77 17.31 6.24
C ASP A 305 19.08 16.10 5.32
N PRO A 306 19.95 15.16 5.75
CA PRO A 306 20.35 14.03 4.91
C PRO A 306 19.19 13.15 4.43
N ASN A 307 18.14 12.99 5.25
CA ASN A 307 16.99 12.16 4.87
C ASN A 307 16.18 12.88 3.78
N LEU A 308 15.93 14.19 3.93
CA LEU A 308 15.19 14.98 2.94
C LEU A 308 15.97 15.18 1.62
N GLN A 309 17.30 15.31 1.68
CA GLN A 309 18.15 15.30 0.48
C GLN A 309 18.07 13.96 -0.25
N THR A 310 18.06 12.86 0.50
CA THR A 310 17.94 11.51 -0.07
C THR A 310 16.57 11.31 -0.73
N TYR A 311 15.47 11.73 -0.07
CA TYR A 311 14.14 11.77 -0.67
C TYR A 311 14.14 12.56 -1.97
N THR A 312 14.65 13.80 -1.95
CA THR A 312 14.69 14.68 -3.13
C THR A 312 15.40 13.99 -4.31
N ALA A 313 16.56 13.38 -4.08
CA ALA A 313 17.31 12.68 -5.11
C ALA A 313 16.57 11.45 -5.66
N GLN A 314 15.98 10.64 -4.78
CA GLN A 314 15.22 9.46 -5.19
C GLN A 314 13.94 9.83 -5.94
N HIS A 315 13.21 10.85 -5.46
CA HIS A 315 12.00 11.36 -6.09
C HIS A 315 12.29 11.97 -7.47
N ALA A 316 13.42 12.67 -7.63
CA ALA A 316 13.86 13.17 -8.93
C ALA A 316 14.06 12.02 -9.93
N ALA A 317 14.68 10.92 -9.51
CA ALA A 317 14.82 9.72 -10.35
C ALA A 317 13.46 9.08 -10.70
N VAL A 318 12.49 9.08 -9.78
CA VAL A 318 11.12 8.63 -10.08
C VAL A 318 10.47 9.51 -11.14
N ARG A 319 10.60 10.84 -11.06
CA ARG A 319 10.03 11.75 -12.06
C ARG A 319 10.61 11.54 -13.45
N GLU A 320 11.90 11.26 -13.52
CA GLU A 320 12.60 10.98 -14.76
C GLU A 320 12.19 9.63 -15.36
N LEU A 321 12.20 8.57 -14.56
CA LEU A 321 12.09 7.19 -15.05
C LEU A 321 10.66 6.66 -15.09
N LEU A 322 9.75 7.22 -14.28
CA LEU A 322 8.35 6.83 -14.17
C LEU A 322 7.42 8.04 -14.35
N PRO A 323 7.43 8.70 -15.53
CA PRO A 323 6.63 9.89 -15.76
C PRO A 323 5.14 9.62 -15.55
N GLY A 324 4.47 10.54 -14.85
CA GLY A 324 3.05 10.45 -14.51
C GLY A 324 2.70 9.52 -13.34
N ARG A 325 3.67 8.77 -12.79
CA ARG A 325 3.45 7.94 -11.59
C ARG A 325 3.60 8.79 -10.33
N LYS A 326 2.74 8.53 -9.34
CA LYS A 326 2.72 9.28 -8.08
C LYS A 326 3.72 8.77 -7.06
N ILE A 327 4.24 9.65 -6.23
CA ILE A 327 5.13 9.34 -5.10
C ILE A 327 4.34 9.46 -3.80
N LEU A 328 4.16 8.33 -3.11
CA LEU A 328 3.53 8.27 -1.79
C LEU A 328 4.59 8.19 -0.69
N VAL A 329 4.44 9.01 0.34
CA VAL A 329 5.28 8.98 1.54
C VAL A 329 4.39 8.84 2.79
N SER A 330 4.82 8.09 3.80
CA SER A 330 4.04 7.86 5.03
C SER A 330 4.87 8.18 6.28
N PRO A 331 5.19 9.47 6.52
CA PRO A 331 6.00 9.88 7.66
C PRO A 331 5.22 9.72 8.98
N TYR A 332 5.88 9.89 10.12
CA TYR A 332 5.24 9.74 11.45
C TYR A 332 5.55 10.90 12.39
N TRP A 333 4.86 10.96 13.53
CA TRP A 333 5.18 11.86 14.65
C TRP A 333 5.33 11.08 15.95
N ASP A 334 5.89 11.74 16.97
CA ASP A 334 5.86 11.25 18.36
C ASP A 334 5.36 12.35 19.27
N ALA A 335 4.11 12.21 19.72
CA ALA A 335 3.41 13.20 20.54
C ALA A 335 3.68 13.01 22.05
N ARG A 336 4.40 11.96 22.46
CA ARG A 336 4.60 11.63 23.88
C ARG A 336 5.51 12.65 24.55
N ARG A 337 5.08 13.24 25.65
CA ARG A 337 5.84 14.27 26.39
C ARG A 337 7.14 13.76 27.00
N ARG A 338 7.19 12.48 27.41
CA ARG A 338 8.29 11.89 28.19
C ARG A 338 9.36 11.18 27.34
N THR A 339 9.51 11.55 26.07
CA THR A 339 10.52 10.99 25.15
C THR A 339 11.76 11.86 24.99
N GLY A 340 11.79 13.07 25.59
CA GLY A 340 12.91 14.02 25.50
C GLY A 340 12.95 14.86 24.22
N ASP A 341 12.22 14.45 23.18
CA ASP A 341 12.10 15.18 21.91
C ASP A 341 10.71 14.93 21.33
N PRO A 342 9.63 15.58 21.81
CA PRO A 342 8.28 15.39 21.30
C PRO A 342 7.95 16.31 20.10
N THR A 343 7.16 15.83 19.14
CA THR A 343 6.66 16.62 18.00
C THR A 343 5.30 17.18 18.34
N GLY A 344 5.12 18.50 18.35
CA GLY A 344 3.81 19.15 18.50
C GLY A 344 3.16 19.50 17.16
N PRO A 345 1.85 19.84 17.12
CA PRO A 345 1.14 20.18 15.89
C PRO A 345 1.77 21.31 15.05
N ALA A 346 2.40 22.32 15.67
CA ALA A 346 3.08 23.39 14.93
C ALA A 346 4.26 22.86 14.09
N ALA A 347 5.02 21.90 14.63
CA ALA A 347 6.13 21.27 13.93
C ALA A 347 5.65 20.35 12.78
N ILE A 348 4.41 19.84 12.84
CA ILE A 348 3.83 19.05 11.74
C ILE A 348 3.60 19.90 10.51
N GLU A 349 3.11 21.13 10.69
CA GLU A 349 2.86 22.03 9.57
C GLU A 349 4.14 22.27 8.76
N LYS A 350 5.23 22.62 9.46
CA LYS A 350 6.57 22.79 8.87
C LYS A 350 7.14 21.49 8.31
N GLY A 351 6.94 20.38 9.01
CA GLY A 351 7.43 19.09 8.57
C GLY A 351 6.77 18.62 7.28
N VAL A 352 5.46 18.81 7.15
CA VAL A 352 4.70 18.48 5.92
C VAL A 352 5.14 19.38 4.77
N GLU A 353 5.36 20.67 5.00
CA GLU A 353 5.90 21.60 3.99
C GLU A 353 7.27 21.12 3.46
N ALA A 354 8.16 20.69 4.36
CA ALA A 354 9.49 20.19 4.01
C ALA A 354 9.42 18.88 3.20
N VAL A 355 8.58 17.93 3.62
CA VAL A 355 8.38 16.66 2.91
C VAL A 355 7.76 16.88 1.53
N ALA A 356 6.75 17.76 1.41
CA ALA A 356 6.20 18.14 0.10
C ALA A 356 7.27 18.79 -0.80
N GLY A 357 8.22 19.53 -0.22
CA GLY A 357 9.37 20.11 -0.91
C GLY A 357 10.30 19.09 -1.58
N THR A 358 10.24 17.82 -1.19
CA THR A 358 11.02 16.74 -1.82
C THR A 358 10.40 16.25 -3.14
N GLY A 359 9.21 16.73 -3.52
CA GLY A 359 8.48 16.30 -4.72
C GLY A 359 7.47 15.17 -4.49
N ALA A 360 7.12 14.86 -3.23
CA ALA A 360 6.07 13.90 -2.90
C ALA A 360 4.69 14.37 -3.39
N ASP A 361 3.92 13.47 -4.01
CA ASP A 361 2.55 13.76 -4.48
C ASP A 361 1.50 13.50 -3.41
N ILE A 362 1.73 12.47 -2.58
CA ILE A 362 0.82 12.02 -1.55
C ILE A 362 1.61 11.91 -0.25
N ILE A 363 1.14 12.60 0.79
CA ILE A 363 1.68 12.51 2.15
C ILE A 363 0.61 11.86 3.01
N ALA A 364 0.90 10.70 3.58
CA ALA A 364 0.00 9.91 4.41
C ALA A 364 0.57 9.73 5.83
N PRO A 365 0.59 10.78 6.68
CA PRO A 365 1.20 10.65 7.99
C PRO A 365 0.56 9.55 8.84
N GLN A 366 1.37 8.86 9.64
CA GLN A 366 0.94 7.81 10.57
C GLN A 366 0.29 8.43 11.82
N ASP A 367 -0.85 7.88 12.25
CA ASP A 367 -1.58 8.38 13.43
C ASP A 367 -0.84 8.18 14.76
N GLY A 368 0.15 7.26 14.77
CA GLY A 368 1.00 6.89 15.89
C GLY A 368 0.30 6.11 17.00
N ARG A 369 -0.98 5.76 16.84
CA ARG A 369 -1.78 5.16 17.93
C ARG A 369 -1.39 3.71 18.19
N GLY A 370 -1.09 2.94 17.15
CA GLY A 370 -0.65 1.54 17.23
C GLY A 370 0.77 1.37 17.77
N THR A 371 1.63 2.38 17.65
CA THR A 371 2.95 2.42 18.31
C THR A 371 2.94 3.16 19.66
N GLY A 372 1.79 3.72 20.05
CA GLY A 372 1.62 4.53 21.27
C GLY A 372 2.30 5.90 21.23
N LYS A 373 2.75 6.33 20.06
CA LYS A 373 3.29 7.67 19.81
C LYS A 373 2.20 8.74 19.68
N GLY A 374 0.95 8.34 19.47
CA GLY A 374 -0.22 9.21 19.38
C GLY A 374 -1.40 8.66 20.19
N ALA A 375 -2.39 9.52 20.43
CA ALA A 375 -3.56 9.18 21.22
C ALA A 375 -4.85 9.78 20.66
N LEU A 376 -5.91 8.97 20.71
CA LEU A 376 -7.24 9.30 20.22
C LEU A 376 -8.09 9.83 21.37
N TYR A 377 -8.21 11.15 21.48
CA TYR A 377 -9.03 11.84 22.48
C TYR A 377 -9.46 13.22 21.96
N TRP A 378 -10.45 13.85 22.58
CA TRP A 378 -10.79 15.25 22.33
C TRP A 378 -10.09 16.15 23.36
N GLU A 379 -9.87 17.43 23.05
CA GLU A 379 -9.14 18.35 23.94
C GLU A 379 -9.72 18.41 25.37
N HIS A 380 -11.05 18.39 25.52
CA HIS A 380 -11.72 18.35 26.84
C HIS A 380 -11.51 17.04 27.61
N GLU A 381 -11.03 15.98 26.95
CA GLU A 381 -10.70 14.71 27.56
C GLU A 381 -9.26 14.64 28.06
N ALA A 382 -8.48 15.72 27.96
CA ALA A 382 -7.08 15.74 28.36
C ALA A 382 -6.87 15.32 29.83
N GLY A 383 -7.83 15.58 30.72
CA GLY A 383 -7.77 15.15 32.13
C GLY A 383 -8.20 13.71 32.38
N LYS A 384 -8.69 12.97 31.36
CA LYS A 384 -9.11 11.57 31.51
C LYS A 384 -7.89 10.63 31.48
N PRO A 385 -7.96 9.47 32.16
CA PRO A 385 -6.95 8.41 32.02
C PRO A 385 -6.74 8.01 30.56
N VAL A 386 -5.50 7.69 30.21
CA VAL A 386 -5.17 7.12 28.90
C VAL A 386 -5.88 5.78 28.69
N ASP A 387 -6.17 5.44 27.42
CA ASP A 387 -6.65 4.10 27.04
C ASP A 387 -5.75 3.02 27.68
N PRO A 388 -6.32 2.03 28.39
CA PRO A 388 -5.55 0.96 29.01
C PRO A 388 -4.57 0.26 28.06
N ARG A 389 -4.89 0.18 26.76
CA ARG A 389 -4.02 -0.41 25.72
C ARG A 389 -2.70 0.36 25.53
N LEU A 390 -2.65 1.64 25.92
CA LEU A 390 -1.46 2.50 25.81
C LEU A 390 -0.59 2.47 27.07
N LYS A 391 -1.08 1.97 28.20
CA LYS A 391 -0.35 1.95 29.47
C LYS A 391 1.01 1.24 29.40
N PRO A 392 1.17 0.11 28.67
CA PRO A 392 2.47 -0.57 28.56
C PRO A 392 3.53 0.22 27.78
N VAL A 393 3.15 1.28 27.07
CA VAL A 393 4.06 2.03 26.21
C VAL A 393 5.01 2.86 27.07
N PRO A 394 6.34 2.79 26.83
CA PRO A 394 7.31 3.61 27.53
C PRO A 394 6.99 5.11 27.45
N GLY A 395 7.01 5.79 28.60
CA GLY A 395 6.69 7.22 28.70
C GLY A 395 5.20 7.55 28.83
N VAL A 396 4.29 6.57 28.75
CA VAL A 396 2.84 6.76 28.92
C VAL A 396 2.41 6.37 30.34
N GLY A 397 2.44 5.07 30.67
CA GLY A 397 2.10 4.54 31.99
C GLY A 397 0.68 4.90 32.48
N GLU A 398 0.47 4.81 33.79
CA GLU A 398 -0.75 5.25 34.48
C GLU A 398 -0.76 6.79 34.54
N SER A 399 -1.31 7.42 33.50
CA SER A 399 -1.38 8.87 33.36
C SER A 399 -2.68 9.32 32.68
N THR A 400 -2.89 10.63 32.62
CA THR A 400 -3.93 11.25 31.80
C THR A 400 -3.44 11.58 30.39
N TYR A 401 -4.34 11.75 29.44
CA TYR A 401 -3.97 12.11 28.06
C TYR A 401 -3.10 13.38 28.00
N GLY A 402 -3.44 14.42 28.76
CA GLY A 402 -2.70 15.68 28.78
C GLY A 402 -1.31 15.57 29.43
N GLN A 403 -1.12 14.62 30.34
CA GLN A 403 0.19 14.32 30.95
C GLN A 403 1.07 13.48 30.03
N ALA A 404 0.48 12.57 29.25
CA ALA A 404 1.22 11.68 28.35
C ALA A 404 1.54 12.33 27.01
N TYR A 405 0.63 13.12 26.44
CA TYR A 405 0.72 13.60 25.05
C TYR A 405 0.64 15.13 24.95
N LEU A 406 1.29 15.67 23.91
CA LEU A 406 1.26 17.11 23.61
C LEU A 406 -0.12 17.58 23.13
N ALA A 407 -0.81 16.76 22.33
CA ALA A 407 -2.09 17.07 21.69
C ALA A 407 -2.79 15.78 21.21
N PRO A 408 -4.11 15.82 20.94
CA PRO A 408 -4.81 14.70 20.34
C PRO A 408 -4.48 14.52 18.85
N THR A 409 -4.57 13.28 18.35
CA THR A 409 -4.29 12.94 16.93
C THR A 409 -5.01 13.86 15.93
N GLY A 410 -6.26 14.25 16.19
CA GLY A 410 -7.00 15.16 15.30
C GLY A 410 -6.33 16.53 15.11
N ALA A 411 -5.61 17.04 16.13
CA ALA A 411 -4.87 18.29 16.02
C ALA A 411 -3.66 18.19 15.08
N TYR A 412 -3.03 17.02 14.99
CA TYR A 412 -1.91 16.76 14.06
C TYR A 412 -2.40 16.74 12.61
N TYR A 413 -3.50 16.04 12.34
CA TYR A 413 -4.10 16.04 11.00
C TYR A 413 -4.66 17.40 10.59
N ALA A 414 -5.27 18.15 11.53
CA ALA A 414 -5.67 19.53 11.27
C ALA A 414 -4.48 20.43 10.93
N ALA A 415 -3.31 20.24 11.56
CA ALA A 415 -2.09 20.95 11.21
C ALA A 415 -1.54 20.56 9.82
N ALA A 416 -1.54 19.28 9.50
CA ALA A 416 -1.17 18.80 8.16
C ALA A 416 -2.11 19.36 7.07
N ALA A 417 -3.42 19.47 7.36
CA ALA A 417 -4.40 20.05 6.43
C ALA A 417 -4.14 21.54 6.18
N ARG A 418 -3.75 22.31 7.21
CA ARG A 418 -3.34 23.71 7.02
C ARG A 418 -2.13 23.84 6.09
N ALA A 419 -1.11 22.98 6.26
CA ALA A 419 0.04 22.94 5.35
C ALA A 419 -0.38 22.61 3.91
N ARG A 420 -1.24 21.60 3.72
CA ARG A 420 -1.83 21.28 2.40
C ARG A 420 -2.51 22.49 1.78
N ASP A 421 -3.38 23.16 2.51
CA ASP A 421 -4.16 24.28 1.98
C ASP A 421 -3.27 25.49 1.68
N ALA A 422 -2.25 25.74 2.51
CA ALA A 422 -1.25 26.78 2.28
C ALA A 422 -0.42 26.51 1.01
N LEU A 423 0.08 25.29 0.83
CA LEU A 423 0.83 24.91 -0.35
C LEU A 423 -0.02 24.89 -1.63
N ALA A 424 -1.28 24.46 -1.54
CA ALA A 424 -2.23 24.53 -2.66
C ALA A 424 -2.46 25.98 -3.12
N ARG A 425 -2.65 26.92 -2.19
CA ARG A 425 -2.75 28.36 -2.50
C ARG A 425 -1.46 28.92 -3.11
N ALA A 426 -0.31 28.37 -2.76
CA ALA A 426 0.98 28.71 -3.34
C ALA A 426 1.29 27.98 -4.67
N GLY A 427 0.32 27.30 -5.28
CA GLY A 427 0.51 26.60 -6.56
C GLY A 427 1.32 25.30 -6.46
N ARG A 428 1.46 24.73 -5.27
CA ARG A 428 2.22 23.49 -4.98
C ARG A 428 1.32 22.43 -4.33
N PRO A 429 0.20 22.02 -4.97
CA PRO A 429 -0.73 21.09 -4.36
C PRO A 429 -0.11 19.70 -4.16
N PHE A 430 -0.54 19.03 -3.10
CA PHE A 430 -0.30 17.60 -2.86
C PHE A 430 -1.55 16.99 -2.22
N GLU A 431 -1.65 15.66 -2.25
CA GLU A 431 -2.72 14.94 -1.58
C GLU A 431 -2.36 14.61 -0.13
N LEU A 432 -3.19 15.06 0.81
CA LEU A 432 -3.07 14.66 2.21
C LEU A 432 -3.97 13.46 2.49
N TRP A 433 -3.35 12.34 2.85
CA TRP A 433 -4.02 11.13 3.31
C TRP A 433 -3.72 10.92 4.81
N ALA A 434 -4.40 9.96 5.44
CA ALA A 434 -4.07 9.48 6.78
C ALA A 434 -3.65 8.02 6.74
N ASN A 435 -2.53 7.67 7.36
CA ASN A 435 -2.19 6.28 7.67
C ASN A 435 -2.65 5.98 9.10
N ILE A 436 -3.80 5.35 9.23
CA ILE A 436 -4.34 4.93 10.52
C ILE A 436 -3.80 3.54 10.84
N GLU A 437 -3.05 3.41 11.93
CA GLU A 437 -2.45 2.14 12.33
C GLU A 437 -3.55 1.15 12.77
N GLY A 438 -3.74 0.06 12.01
CA GLY A 438 -4.75 -0.99 12.28
C GLY A 438 -4.35 -1.98 13.38
N PHE A 439 -3.58 -1.52 14.37
CA PHE A 439 -2.96 -2.33 15.40
C PHE A 439 -2.81 -1.57 16.73
N GLU A 440 -2.38 -2.31 17.74
CA GLU A 440 -2.13 -1.85 19.10
C GLU A 440 -0.71 -2.24 19.56
N PRO A 441 -0.12 -1.49 20.50
CA PRO A 441 1.08 -1.96 21.19
C PRO A 441 0.77 -3.26 21.94
N THR A 442 1.65 -4.26 21.87
CA THR A 442 1.58 -5.46 22.70
C THR A 442 2.95 -5.84 23.23
N ALA A 443 3.01 -6.53 24.37
CA ALA A 443 4.28 -6.93 25.00
C ALA A 443 4.89 -8.19 24.37
N ALA A 444 4.07 -9.13 23.87
CA ALA A 444 4.49 -10.34 23.15
C ALA A 444 3.28 -11.06 22.50
N GLY A 445 3.53 -11.92 21.50
CA GLY A 445 2.53 -12.88 20.99
C GLY A 445 1.43 -12.32 20.08
N GLY A 446 1.54 -11.06 19.65
CA GLY A 446 0.55 -10.41 18.79
C GLY A 446 0.56 -10.91 17.35
N CYS A 447 -0.43 -10.45 16.58
CA CYS A 447 -0.60 -10.75 15.16
C CYS A 447 0.61 -10.38 14.27
N ALA A 448 1.54 -9.56 14.75
CA ALA A 448 2.87 -9.38 14.19
C ALA A 448 3.93 -9.41 15.32
N ALA A 449 4.32 -10.63 15.70
CA ALA A 449 5.20 -10.89 16.84
C ALA A 449 6.62 -10.31 16.66
N ASP A 450 7.11 -10.22 15.43
CA ASP A 450 8.39 -9.61 15.05
C ASP A 450 8.48 -8.11 15.39
N THR A 451 7.33 -7.44 15.49
CA THR A 451 7.24 -5.99 15.70
C THR A 451 6.51 -5.62 16.98
N ALA A 452 6.17 -6.59 17.84
CA ALA A 452 5.41 -6.39 19.07
C ALA A 452 4.09 -5.63 18.84
N ARG A 453 3.37 -6.00 17.76
CA ARG A 453 2.08 -5.39 17.38
C ARG A 453 0.93 -6.40 17.52
N GLY A 454 -0.08 -6.02 18.29
CA GLY A 454 -1.32 -6.76 18.47
C GLY A 454 -2.43 -6.22 17.56
N ARG A 455 -3.47 -7.01 17.33
CA ARG A 455 -4.66 -6.54 16.62
C ARG A 455 -5.38 -5.44 17.41
N THR A 456 -5.98 -4.50 16.68
CA THR A 456 -6.99 -3.59 17.25
C THR A 456 -8.41 -4.15 17.04
N ASP A 457 -9.43 -3.37 17.38
CA ASP A 457 -10.84 -3.63 17.08
C ASP A 457 -11.44 -2.52 16.22
N LYS A 458 -12.59 -2.82 15.61
CA LYS A 458 -13.31 -1.84 14.77
C LYS A 458 -13.64 -0.56 15.51
N VAL A 459 -14.05 -0.63 16.79
CA VAL A 459 -14.42 0.57 17.58
C VAL A 459 -13.24 1.54 17.72
N ARG A 460 -12.03 1.02 18.02
CA ARG A 460 -10.81 1.83 18.01
C ARG A 460 -10.53 2.39 16.61
N LEU A 461 -10.62 1.57 15.57
CA LEU A 461 -10.34 1.99 14.21
C LEU A 461 -11.28 3.13 13.76
N ASP A 462 -12.59 3.00 14.05
CA ASP A 462 -13.59 4.04 13.82
C ASP A 462 -13.24 5.34 14.56
N ARG A 463 -12.70 5.27 15.80
CA ARG A 463 -12.26 6.46 16.55
C ARG A 463 -11.13 7.19 15.84
N ALA A 464 -10.19 6.45 15.25
CA ALA A 464 -9.11 7.05 14.48
C ALA A 464 -9.63 7.67 13.17
N VAL A 465 -10.57 7.01 12.49
CA VAL A 465 -11.25 7.55 11.31
C VAL A 465 -11.96 8.85 11.66
N THR A 466 -12.67 8.90 12.78
CA THR A 466 -13.30 10.13 13.30
C THR A 466 -12.29 11.24 13.57
N ALA A 467 -11.13 10.91 14.17
CA ALA A 467 -10.11 11.90 14.51
C ALA A 467 -9.40 12.48 13.28
N ALA A 468 -9.18 11.69 12.22
CA ALA A 468 -8.42 12.10 11.04
C ALA A 468 -9.29 12.55 9.86
N GLY A 469 -10.46 11.94 9.69
CA GLY A 469 -11.18 11.92 8.41
C GLY A 469 -11.61 13.30 7.89
N GLY A 470 -11.96 14.24 8.77
CA GLY A 470 -12.35 15.59 8.36
C GLY A 470 -11.22 16.44 7.79
N ALA A 471 -9.96 16.03 7.99
CA ALA A 471 -8.78 16.78 7.57
C ALA A 471 -8.14 16.22 6.29
N VAL A 472 -8.44 14.98 5.90
CA VAL A 472 -7.73 14.24 4.84
C VAL A 472 -8.65 13.83 3.70
N GLY A 473 -8.08 13.62 2.51
CA GLY A 473 -8.84 13.19 1.33
C GLY A 473 -9.03 11.67 1.24
N LYS A 474 -8.19 10.89 1.93
CA LYS A 474 -8.21 9.43 1.92
C LYS A 474 -7.61 8.87 3.21
N ILE A 475 -8.08 7.69 3.61
CA ILE A 475 -7.55 6.94 4.74
C ILE A 475 -7.01 5.60 4.26
N VAL A 476 -5.77 5.32 4.64
CA VAL A 476 -5.05 4.06 4.43
C VAL A 476 -4.64 3.46 5.77
N SER A 477 -4.26 2.17 5.81
CA SER A 477 -3.91 1.50 7.06
C SER A 477 -2.80 0.47 6.92
N PHE A 478 -1.83 0.56 7.82
CA PHE A 478 -0.77 -0.44 8.00
C PHE A 478 -1.22 -1.53 9.00
N LYS A 479 -1.17 -2.83 8.68
CA LYS A 479 -0.99 -3.52 7.38
C LYS A 479 -1.97 -4.69 7.31
N TRP A 480 -2.44 -5.06 6.12
CA TRP A 480 -3.50 -6.05 5.95
C TRP A 480 -3.12 -7.44 6.47
N ASN A 481 -2.05 -8.03 5.90
CA ASN A 481 -1.61 -9.35 6.30
C ASN A 481 -1.04 -9.34 7.72
N GLY A 482 -1.51 -10.27 8.54
CA GLY A 482 -1.31 -10.22 9.97
C GLY A 482 -2.43 -9.41 10.63
N LEU A 483 -2.38 -8.08 10.62
CA LEU A 483 -3.20 -7.27 11.54
C LEU A 483 -4.71 -7.26 11.22
N PHE A 484 -5.10 -7.35 9.94
CA PHE A 484 -6.52 -7.40 9.56
C PHE A 484 -7.09 -8.83 9.52
N THR A 485 -6.22 -9.84 9.42
CA THR A 485 -6.59 -11.24 9.14
C THR A 485 -6.28 -12.21 10.27
N CYS A 486 -5.61 -11.77 11.33
CA CYS A 486 -5.32 -12.58 12.51
C CYS A 486 -6.38 -12.37 13.59
N ARG A 487 -6.70 -13.44 14.33
CA ARG A 487 -7.73 -13.43 15.38
C ARG A 487 -7.19 -13.09 16.77
N GLU A 488 -5.93 -13.41 17.09
CA GLU A 488 -5.32 -13.19 18.42
C GLU A 488 -6.24 -13.61 19.59
N GLY A 489 -6.79 -14.82 19.53
CA GLY A 489 -7.71 -15.35 20.55
C GLY A 489 -9.12 -14.75 20.55
N ARG A 490 -9.47 -13.88 19.59
CA ARG A 490 -10.82 -13.32 19.44
C ARG A 490 -11.71 -14.17 18.50
N PRO A 491 -13.04 -14.04 18.59
CA PRO A 491 -13.97 -14.80 17.73
C PRO A 491 -13.83 -14.48 16.23
N ALA A 492 -13.39 -13.26 15.90
CA ALA A 492 -13.29 -12.76 14.53
C ALA A 492 -11.99 -11.97 14.31
N THR A 493 -11.55 -11.92 13.06
CA THR A 493 -10.48 -11.05 12.57
C THR A 493 -10.99 -9.61 12.45
N LEU A 494 -10.11 -8.63 12.24
CA LEU A 494 -10.52 -7.22 12.18
C LEU A 494 -11.29 -6.94 10.88
N SER A 495 -10.89 -7.59 9.79
CA SER A 495 -11.63 -7.56 8.53
C SER A 495 -13.04 -8.19 8.65
N GLU A 496 -13.19 -9.28 9.41
CA GLU A 496 -14.50 -9.88 9.72
C GLU A 496 -15.35 -8.96 10.60
N GLU A 497 -14.77 -8.30 11.62
CA GLU A 497 -15.49 -7.29 12.43
C GLU A 497 -15.98 -6.10 11.58
N ILE A 498 -15.13 -5.58 10.68
CA ILE A 498 -15.50 -4.52 9.73
C ILE A 498 -16.63 -5.01 8.83
N ALA A 499 -16.51 -6.20 8.26
CA ALA A 499 -17.52 -6.73 7.35
C ALA A 499 -18.88 -6.97 8.03
N ALA A 500 -18.91 -7.32 9.32
CA ALA A 500 -20.14 -7.53 10.07
C ALA A 500 -20.83 -6.21 10.48
N ASP A 501 -20.10 -5.10 10.53
CA ASP A 501 -20.56 -3.82 11.09
C ASP A 501 -20.23 -2.60 10.21
N TRP A 502 -20.09 -2.82 8.90
CA TRP A 502 -19.65 -1.81 7.92
C TRP A 502 -20.61 -0.64 7.75
N ASP A 503 -21.88 -0.84 8.08
CA ASP A 503 -22.98 0.12 7.94
C ASP A 503 -23.15 1.03 9.16
N ARG A 504 -22.36 0.84 10.23
CA ARG A 504 -22.34 1.76 11.38
C ARG A 504 -21.89 3.16 10.94
N PRO A 505 -22.60 4.24 11.35
CA PRO A 505 -22.20 5.60 11.01
C PRO A 505 -20.87 5.98 11.65
N ILE A 506 -20.04 6.73 10.91
CA ILE A 506 -18.78 7.29 11.41
C ILE A 506 -18.77 8.77 11.08
N LEU A 507 -18.85 9.63 12.10
CA LEU A 507 -18.65 11.07 11.94
C LEU A 507 -17.17 11.37 11.76
N THR A 508 -16.83 12.19 10.78
CA THR A 508 -15.45 12.66 10.51
C THR A 508 -15.30 14.17 10.63
N GLY A 509 -16.42 14.91 10.62
CA GLY A 509 -16.40 16.36 10.80
C GLY A 509 -17.74 16.91 11.26
N ALA A 510 -17.67 18.01 11.99
CA ALA A 510 -18.80 18.89 12.28
C ALA A 510 -18.30 20.33 12.24
N VAL A 511 -18.94 21.20 11.46
CA VAL A 511 -18.61 22.62 11.38
C VAL A 511 -19.87 23.47 11.53
N ARG A 512 -19.74 24.65 12.14
CA ARG A 512 -20.81 25.64 12.13
C ARG A 512 -21.10 26.06 10.68
N HIS A 513 -22.36 26.04 10.30
CA HIS A 513 -22.78 26.39 8.94
C HIS A 513 -24.15 27.04 8.97
N ARG A 514 -24.30 28.13 8.20
CA ARG A 514 -25.57 28.83 8.05
C ARG A 514 -26.16 28.51 6.69
N GLU A 515 -27.40 28.02 6.67
CA GLU A 515 -28.10 27.65 5.43
C GLU A 515 -29.53 28.20 5.46
N GLY A 516 -29.95 28.89 4.39
CA GLY A 516 -31.28 29.50 4.30
C GLY A 516 -31.59 30.49 5.43
N GLY A 517 -30.57 31.22 5.90
CA GLY A 517 -30.69 32.19 7.00
C GLY A 517 -30.72 31.56 8.41
N ARG A 518 -30.74 30.23 8.55
CA ARG A 518 -30.78 29.49 9.82
C ARG A 518 -29.38 29.00 10.22
N ASP A 519 -29.05 29.14 11.49
CA ASP A 519 -27.83 28.57 12.05
C ASP A 519 -27.95 27.05 12.24
N GLY A 520 -26.82 26.36 12.11
CA GLY A 520 -26.77 24.93 12.27
C GLY A 520 -25.35 24.37 12.19
N LEU A 521 -25.30 23.04 12.12
CA LEU A 521 -24.08 22.26 11.96
C LEU A 521 -24.14 21.53 10.63
N LEU A 522 -23.06 21.62 9.86
CA LEU A 522 -22.81 20.74 8.73
C LEU A 522 -21.94 19.59 9.22
N LEU A 523 -22.50 18.39 9.22
CA LEU A 523 -21.83 17.15 9.58
C LEU A 523 -21.33 16.44 8.33
N SER A 524 -20.17 15.79 8.45
CA SER A 524 -19.55 14.98 7.41
C SER A 524 -19.15 13.62 7.98
N GLY A 525 -19.23 12.57 7.17
CA GLY A 525 -18.87 11.23 7.60
C GLY A 525 -19.26 10.14 6.62
N HIS A 526 -19.29 8.91 7.12
CA HIS A 526 -19.63 7.70 6.39
C HIS A 526 -20.92 7.11 6.95
N ARG A 527 -21.77 6.56 6.07
CA ARG A 527 -23.03 5.90 6.43
C ARG A 527 -23.97 6.81 7.22
N LEU A 528 -24.02 8.08 6.83
CA LEU A 528 -24.87 9.08 7.48
C LEU A 528 -26.27 9.16 6.84
N GLU A 529 -26.51 8.46 5.73
CA GLU A 529 -27.78 8.51 5.02
C GLU A 529 -28.95 8.05 5.91
N GLY A 530 -29.96 8.91 6.03
CA GLY A 530 -31.15 8.64 6.84
C GLY A 530 -30.89 8.59 8.36
N ALA A 531 -29.73 9.06 8.82
CA ALA A 531 -29.37 8.98 10.23
C ALA A 531 -30.06 10.06 11.09
N GLY A 532 -30.46 9.68 12.30
CA GLY A 532 -30.88 10.60 13.36
C GLY A 532 -29.68 11.19 14.08
N VAL A 533 -29.78 12.45 14.49
CA VAL A 533 -28.70 13.18 15.19
C VAL A 533 -29.15 13.55 16.59
N THR A 534 -28.31 13.28 17.57
CA THR A 534 -28.49 13.73 18.95
C THR A 534 -27.41 14.75 19.28
N LEU A 535 -27.82 15.95 19.69
CA LEU A 535 -26.94 17.02 20.13
C LEU A 535 -26.99 17.13 21.65
N THR A 536 -25.82 17.09 22.29
CA THR A 536 -25.68 17.37 23.73
C THR A 536 -24.80 18.60 23.91
N TRP A 537 -25.26 19.59 24.67
CA TRP A 537 -24.55 20.84 24.93
C TRP A 537 -24.86 21.37 26.33
N TYR A 538 -24.23 22.47 26.74
CA TYR A 538 -24.57 23.18 27.97
C TYR A 538 -25.09 24.58 27.61
N ASP A 539 -26.18 25.00 28.25
CA ASP A 539 -26.70 26.35 28.12
C ASP A 539 -25.86 27.38 28.91
N ASP A 540 -26.19 28.66 28.80
CA ASP A 540 -25.53 29.77 29.50
C ASP A 540 -25.65 29.72 31.04
N HIS A 541 -26.52 28.87 31.56
CA HIS A 541 -26.63 28.52 32.98
C HIS A 541 -25.84 27.27 33.37
N TRP A 542 -25.02 26.73 32.46
CA TRP A 542 -24.26 25.49 32.64
C TRP A 542 -25.14 24.26 32.95
N THR A 543 -26.38 24.25 32.47
CA THR A 543 -27.24 23.08 32.52
C THR A 543 -27.06 22.26 31.25
N GLN A 544 -26.85 20.94 31.40
CA GLN A 544 -26.72 20.06 30.24
C GLN A 544 -28.08 19.91 29.55
N GLN A 545 -28.07 20.18 28.26
CA GLN A 545 -29.20 20.01 27.36
C GLN A 545 -28.93 18.88 26.38
N ASN A 546 -29.98 18.17 25.97
CA ASN A 546 -29.91 17.13 24.96
C ASN A 546 -31.12 17.23 24.03
N ARG A 547 -30.89 17.15 22.72
CA ARG A 547 -31.94 17.21 21.71
C ARG A 547 -31.68 16.25 20.56
N ILE A 548 -32.70 15.46 20.24
CA ILE A 548 -32.76 14.73 18.97
C ILE A 548 -33.22 15.71 17.90
N VAL A 549 -32.41 15.87 16.86
CA VAL A 549 -32.67 16.78 15.74
C VAL A 549 -32.81 15.98 14.45
N ARG A 550 -33.81 16.34 13.65
CA ARG A 550 -33.96 15.81 12.30
C ARG A 550 -32.89 16.41 11.41
N ALA A 551 -31.95 15.57 10.98
CA ALA A 551 -30.94 15.95 10.01
C ALA A 551 -31.49 15.96 8.59
N GLU A 552 -31.02 16.91 7.78
CA GLU A 552 -31.36 17.01 6.37
C GLU A 552 -30.17 16.54 5.50
N PRO A 553 -30.36 15.55 4.61
CA PRO A 553 -29.27 15.08 3.75
C PRO A 553 -28.77 16.16 2.78
N ARG A 554 -27.45 16.19 2.55
CA ARG A 554 -26.81 17.05 1.53
C ARG A 554 -26.03 16.25 0.48
N GLY A 555 -26.13 14.92 0.51
CA GLY A 555 -25.40 14.02 -0.36
C GLY A 555 -23.91 13.96 -0.05
N GLY A 556 -23.24 12.91 -0.55
CA GLY A 556 -21.80 12.72 -0.38
C GLY A 556 -21.37 12.59 1.09
N GLY A 557 -22.15 11.87 1.90
CA GLY A 557 -21.83 11.67 3.33
C GLY A 557 -21.98 12.92 4.19
N ARG A 558 -22.84 13.88 3.81
CA ARG A 558 -23.08 15.11 4.57
C ARG A 558 -24.53 15.25 5.04
N LEU A 559 -24.67 15.80 6.24
CA LEU A 559 -25.95 16.13 6.87
C LEU A 559 -25.94 17.58 7.36
N TRP A 560 -27.01 18.32 7.10
CA TRP A 560 -27.23 19.61 7.74
C TRP A 560 -28.19 19.46 8.93
N VAL A 561 -27.81 20.04 10.07
CA VAL A 561 -28.55 19.93 11.33
C VAL A 561 -28.88 21.33 11.82
N PRO A 562 -30.15 21.77 11.75
CA PRO A 562 -30.54 23.06 12.31
C PRO A 562 -30.29 23.07 13.81
N PHE A 563 -29.53 24.07 14.27
CA PHE A 563 -29.15 24.20 15.67
C PHE A 563 -28.93 25.67 16.02
N GLY A 564 -29.75 26.18 16.94
CA GLY A 564 -29.62 27.55 17.42
C GLY A 564 -28.38 27.70 18.29
N VAL A 565 -27.66 28.80 18.12
CA VAL A 565 -26.37 29.06 18.78
C VAL A 565 -26.47 30.10 19.91
N THR A 566 -27.69 30.52 20.26
CA THR A 566 -27.98 31.46 21.34
C THR A 566 -28.11 30.75 22.69
N GLY A 567 -27.64 31.38 23.77
CA GLY A 567 -27.77 30.84 25.13
C GLY A 567 -26.90 29.61 25.39
N LEU A 568 -25.73 29.51 24.73
CA LEU A 568 -24.76 28.44 24.94
C LEU A 568 -23.71 28.84 25.96
N ALA A 569 -23.27 27.90 26.80
CA ALA A 569 -22.14 28.10 27.70
C ALA A 569 -20.89 28.52 26.91
N PRO A 570 -20.12 29.52 27.41
CA PRO A 570 -18.89 29.93 26.74
C PRO A 570 -17.84 28.83 26.79
N ARG A 571 -17.14 28.59 25.67
CA ARG A 571 -16.03 27.63 25.55
C ARG A 571 -16.42 26.17 25.84
N PHE A 572 -17.70 25.82 25.69
CA PHE A 572 -18.19 24.46 25.87
C PHE A 572 -18.02 23.60 24.60
N TRP A 573 -18.20 22.28 24.73
CA TRP A 573 -18.11 21.33 23.60
C TRP A 573 -19.50 20.80 23.24
N ILE A 574 -19.98 21.06 22.04
CA ILE A 574 -21.18 20.40 21.54
C ILE A 574 -20.80 18.97 21.15
N HIS A 575 -21.46 17.98 21.75
CA HIS A 575 -21.31 16.57 21.41
C HIS A 575 -22.40 16.16 20.42
N VAL A 576 -21.98 15.48 19.36
CA VAL A 576 -22.84 15.03 18.27
C VAL A 576 -22.75 13.51 18.19
N ASP A 577 -23.88 12.86 18.45
CA ASP A 577 -24.09 11.43 18.25
C ASP A 577 -24.98 11.20 17.04
N VAL A 578 -24.75 10.09 16.34
CA VAL A 578 -25.49 9.71 15.15
C VAL A 578 -25.97 8.28 15.27
N VAL A 579 -27.22 8.04 14.90
CA VAL A 579 -27.83 6.72 14.82
C VAL A 579 -28.36 6.51 13.41
N ASN A 580 -27.88 5.48 12.71
CA ASN A 580 -28.37 5.21 11.35
C ASN A 580 -29.80 4.62 11.37
N ALA A 581 -30.40 4.47 10.19
CA ALA A 581 -31.77 3.93 10.05
C ALA A 581 -31.94 2.50 10.59
N THR A 582 -30.86 1.72 10.75
CA THR A 582 -30.88 0.36 11.33
C THR A 582 -30.76 0.36 12.86
N GLY A 583 -30.68 1.54 13.49
CA GLY A 583 -30.52 1.69 14.93
C GLY A 583 -29.08 1.58 15.43
N LYS A 584 -28.08 1.49 14.54
CA LYS A 584 -26.66 1.46 14.94
C LYS A 584 -26.17 2.87 15.27
N ILE A 585 -25.68 3.02 16.49
CA ILE A 585 -25.08 4.26 17.01
C ILE A 585 -23.62 4.35 16.56
N ALA A 586 -23.14 5.54 16.22
CA ALA A 586 -21.73 5.76 15.94
C ALA A 586 -20.85 5.26 17.09
N SER A 587 -19.69 4.68 16.76
CA SER A 587 -18.77 4.13 17.78
C SER A 587 -18.23 5.20 18.73
N ASN A 588 -18.20 6.46 18.28
CA ASN A 588 -17.66 7.59 19.04
C ASN A 588 -18.47 8.86 18.72
N PRO A 589 -18.83 9.67 19.74
CA PRO A 589 -19.38 11.00 19.51
C PRO A 589 -18.32 11.91 18.88
N TYR A 590 -18.78 12.82 18.02
CA TYR A 590 -17.95 13.93 17.56
C TYR A 590 -18.10 15.11 18.51
N SER A 591 -17.01 15.79 18.85
CA SER A 591 -17.07 16.97 19.72
C SER A 591 -16.56 18.21 19.00
N LEU A 592 -17.39 19.25 18.95
CA LEU A 592 -17.06 20.55 18.37
C LEU A 592 -16.99 21.60 19.48
N ARG A 593 -15.89 22.35 19.53
CA ARG A 593 -15.74 23.47 20.45
C ARG A 593 -16.60 24.64 20.00
N TYR A 594 -17.38 25.20 20.92
CA TYR A 594 -18.21 26.40 20.70
C TYR A 594 -17.53 27.67 21.21
#